data_AF-A0A835TDL0-F1
#
_entry.id   AF-A0A835TDL0-F1
#
_cell.length_a   1.000
_cell.length_b   1.000
_cell.length_c   1.000
_cell.angle_alpha   90.00
_cell.angle_beta   90.00
_cell.angle_gamma   90.00
#
_symmetry.space_group_name_H-M   'P 1'
#
loop_
_entity.id
_entity.type
_entity.pdbx_description
1 polymer ?
#
loop_
_entity_poly.entity_id
_entity_poly.type
_entity_poly.pdbx_seq_one_letter_code
_entity_poly.pdbx_strand_id
1 'polypeptide(L)'
;MDAALGRFKSGSLNFQTLISELVAATEAERQQLEEARRQLDEERHAWELERQRMHTILNDAEQVTLNVGGLRFTTSLSTLRNAPSPCLFNAMFSGRHKLTKDEAGCYFIDRDGRHFHDILNYLRDGNFNFPGPSLPDPAHHHHHHLHAAAAAAAGGGVGPGGYGAPGAAGGLGAAGYGGGGGGGGHVPLSGFAGHGTGLGAADVKYLLELRAEANYYGLTGLMAAIDRYPHGLTRVARAAALNVEDSWMYEDGQDEIVFSVDKAVALLGVGLCGTEGGLTVELELYEVDAEDFSRELATLSSCAQSFTKADGAVLRLMLTDPVALQPGKFYMLSALIKGAESFCCEECLDTVITAGVTVSFHPWESPNGTSEHRGQFPELYIRLL
;
A
#
# COMPACT_ATOMS: atom_id res chain seq x y z
N MET A 1 -84.46 -1.53 61.10
CA MET A 1 -82.99 -1.68 61.13
C MET A 1 -82.44 -2.22 59.81
N ASP A 2 -83.09 -3.22 59.18
CA ASP A 2 -82.57 -3.87 57.95
C ASP A 2 -82.40 -2.96 56.71
N ALA A 3 -83.31 -2.00 56.48
CA ALA A 3 -83.24 -1.09 55.33
C ALA A 3 -82.06 -0.10 55.40
N ALA A 4 -81.57 0.23 56.61
CA ALA A 4 -80.40 1.09 56.79
C ALA A 4 -79.09 0.30 56.61
N LEU A 5 -79.07 -0.96 57.06
CA LEU A 5 -77.93 -1.87 56.91
C LEU A 5 -77.70 -2.24 55.43
N GLY A 6 -78.77 -2.43 54.64
CA GLY A 6 -78.69 -2.68 53.20
C GLY A 6 -78.11 -1.50 52.40
N ARG A 7 -78.49 -0.25 52.75
CA ARG A 7 -77.94 0.96 52.10
C ARG A 7 -76.46 1.17 52.45
N PHE A 8 -76.06 0.89 53.68
CA PHE A 8 -74.65 0.97 54.10
C PHE A 8 -73.78 -0.07 53.38
N LYS A 9 -74.25 -1.32 53.28
CA LYS A 9 -73.54 -2.37 52.53
C LYS A 9 -73.42 -2.03 51.04
N SER A 10 -74.50 -1.54 50.41
CA SER A 10 -74.46 -1.09 49.01
C SER A 10 -73.53 0.10 48.79
N GLY A 11 -73.50 1.08 49.71
CA GLY A 11 -72.55 2.19 49.67
C GLY A 11 -71.09 1.74 49.83
N SER A 12 -70.82 0.78 50.72
CA SER A 12 -69.50 0.18 50.90
C SER A 12 -69.03 -0.60 49.68
N LEU A 13 -69.93 -1.34 49.02
CA LEU A 13 -69.63 -2.07 47.78
C LEU A 13 -69.31 -1.10 46.64
N ASN A 14 -70.11 -0.04 46.45
CA ASN A 14 -69.85 0.98 45.45
C ASN A 14 -68.52 1.72 45.68
N PHE A 15 -68.17 1.98 46.95
CA PHE A 15 -66.89 2.59 47.30
C PHE A 15 -65.70 1.65 47.03
N GLN A 16 -65.83 0.35 47.31
CA GLN A 16 -64.80 -0.63 46.95
C GLN A 16 -64.61 -0.75 45.43
N THR A 17 -65.69 -0.70 44.65
CA THR A 17 -65.60 -0.69 43.18
C THR A 17 -64.88 0.55 42.67
N LEU A 18 -65.23 1.75 43.15
CA LEU A 18 -64.56 3.00 42.77
C LEU A 18 -63.06 3.00 43.13
N ILE A 19 -62.68 2.45 44.28
CA ILE A 19 -61.26 2.30 44.65
C ILE A 19 -60.56 1.32 43.70
N SER A 20 -61.17 0.18 43.38
CA SER A 20 -60.60 -0.80 42.47
C SER A 20 -60.42 -0.24 41.06
N GLU A 21 -61.38 0.54 40.58
CA GLU A 21 -61.29 1.23 39.28
C GLU A 21 -60.20 2.29 39.29
N LEU A 22 -60.06 3.07 40.36
CA LEU A 22 -58.99 4.06 40.50
C LEU A 22 -57.61 3.40 40.54
N VAL A 23 -57.44 2.31 41.30
CA VAL A 23 -56.18 1.56 41.35
C VAL A 23 -55.82 1.00 39.97
N ALA A 24 -56.78 0.34 39.30
CA ALA A 24 -56.56 -0.18 37.95
C ALA A 24 -56.22 0.92 36.94
N ALA A 25 -56.87 2.09 37.02
CA ALA A 25 -56.55 3.23 36.17
C ALA A 25 -55.14 3.77 36.43
N THR A 26 -54.74 3.91 37.71
CA THR A 26 -53.38 4.35 38.06
C THR A 26 -52.30 3.34 37.68
N GLU A 27 -52.58 2.04 37.76
CA GLU A 27 -51.65 0.99 37.33
C GLU A 27 -51.50 0.97 35.80
N ALA A 28 -52.60 1.12 35.06
CA ALA A 28 -52.58 1.24 33.61
C ALA A 28 -51.80 2.49 33.15
N GLU A 29 -51.99 3.63 33.81
CA GLU A 29 -51.24 4.85 33.52
C GLU A 29 -49.73 4.67 33.81
N ARG A 30 -49.37 4.02 34.92
CA ARG A 30 -47.97 3.70 35.24
C ARG A 30 -47.33 2.78 34.21
N GLN A 31 -48.04 1.75 33.76
CA GLN A 31 -47.56 0.84 32.72
C GLN A 31 -47.36 1.56 31.38
N GLN A 32 -48.29 2.45 31.00
CA GLN A 32 -48.13 3.26 29.80
C GLN A 32 -46.92 4.21 29.91
N LEU A 33 -46.71 4.81 31.08
CA LEU A 33 -45.57 5.70 31.32
C LEU A 33 -44.23 4.95 31.26
N GLU A 34 -44.18 3.73 31.79
CA GLU A 34 -43.00 2.87 31.78
C GLU A 34 -42.66 2.42 30.35
N GLU A 35 -43.67 2.01 29.56
CA GLU A 35 -43.49 1.63 28.16
C GLU A 35 -43.01 2.82 27.31
N ALA A 36 -43.61 4.00 27.49
CA ALA A 36 -43.20 5.22 26.80
C ALA A 36 -41.78 5.66 27.17
N ARG A 37 -41.39 5.51 28.44
CA ARG A 37 -40.02 5.77 28.88
C ARG A 37 -39.02 4.80 28.25
N ARG A 38 -39.38 3.52 28.14
CA ARG A 38 -38.52 2.52 27.47
C ARG A 38 -38.30 2.85 26.00
N GLN A 39 -39.37 3.24 25.29
CA GLN A 39 -39.27 3.67 23.89
C GLN A 39 -38.37 4.90 23.73
N LEU A 40 -38.51 5.90 24.60
CA LEU A 40 -37.65 7.10 24.58
C LEU A 40 -36.18 6.77 24.85
N ASP A 41 -35.89 5.83 25.75
CA ASP A 41 -34.52 5.40 26.05
C ASP A 41 -33.92 4.63 24.86
N GLU A 42 -34.69 3.74 24.21
CA GLU A 42 -34.28 3.03 22.99
C GLU A 42 -34.01 4.00 21.83
N GLU A 43 -34.90 4.96 21.59
CA GLU A 43 -34.73 6.00 20.57
C GLU A 43 -33.51 6.89 20.85
N ARG A 44 -33.29 7.28 22.11
CA ARG A 44 -32.12 8.05 22.51
C ARG A 44 -30.84 7.29 22.21
N HIS A 45 -30.77 6.01 22.58
CA HIS A 45 -29.59 5.18 22.31
C HIS A 45 -29.33 5.02 20.82
N ALA A 46 -30.36 4.78 20.01
CA ALA A 46 -30.23 4.68 18.56
C ALA A 46 -29.73 6.00 17.95
N TRP A 47 -30.27 7.13 18.40
CA TRP A 47 -29.84 8.46 17.95
C TRP A 47 -28.42 8.80 18.38
N GLU A 48 -27.99 8.40 19.59
CA GLU A 48 -26.61 8.57 20.06
C GLU A 48 -25.63 7.80 19.16
N LEU A 49 -25.99 6.57 18.77
CA LEU A 49 -25.18 5.71 17.92
C LEU A 49 -25.08 6.26 16.49
N GLU A 50 -26.20 6.77 15.96
CA GLU A 50 -26.24 7.43 14.67
C GLU A 50 -25.48 8.76 14.67
N ARG A 51 -25.56 9.54 15.77
CA ARG A 51 -24.71 10.72 15.96
C ARG A 51 -23.25 10.38 16.00
N GLN A 52 -22.85 9.31 16.67
CA GLN A 52 -21.47 8.86 16.68
C GLN A 52 -21.01 8.48 15.27
N ARG A 53 -21.82 7.74 14.50
CA ARG A 53 -21.53 7.43 13.09
C ARG A 53 -21.39 8.68 12.24
N MET A 54 -22.34 9.61 12.35
CA MET A 54 -22.33 10.86 11.59
C MET A 54 -21.13 11.74 11.98
N HIS A 55 -20.74 11.76 13.26
CA HIS A 55 -19.55 12.44 13.73
C HIS A 55 -18.27 11.83 13.16
N THR A 56 -18.18 10.50 13.08
CA THR A 56 -17.05 9.80 12.44
C THR A 56 -16.95 10.14 10.94
N ILE A 57 -18.06 10.06 10.21
CA ILE A 57 -18.10 10.35 8.76
C ILE A 57 -17.70 11.81 8.46
N LEU A 58 -18.24 12.77 9.23
CA LEU A 58 -17.90 14.19 9.05
C LEU A 58 -16.43 14.49 9.39
N ASN A 59 -15.90 13.86 10.44
CA ASN A 59 -14.49 14.03 10.82
C ASN A 59 -13.53 13.38 9.82
N ASP A 60 -13.91 12.31 9.13
CA ASP A 60 -13.06 11.65 8.14
C ASP A 60 -12.94 12.44 6.83
N ALA A 61 -13.92 13.30 6.55
CA ALA A 61 -13.93 14.25 5.43
C ALA A 61 -13.39 15.65 5.78
N GLU A 62 -13.08 15.91 7.07
CA GLU A 62 -12.59 17.22 7.50
C GLU A 62 -11.17 17.47 6.98
N GLN A 63 -11.04 18.53 6.19
CA GLN A 63 -9.77 18.99 5.66
C GLN A 63 -9.01 19.81 6.72
N VAL A 64 -7.74 19.53 6.86
CA VAL A 64 -6.82 20.20 7.77
C VAL A 64 -5.61 20.74 7.03
N THR A 65 -5.19 21.94 7.38
CA THR A 65 -3.96 22.56 6.86
C THR A 65 -2.91 22.63 7.97
N LEU A 66 -1.71 22.13 7.66
CA LEU A 66 -0.53 22.13 8.51
C LEU A 66 0.50 23.10 7.92
N ASN A 67 1.09 23.94 8.76
CA ASN A 67 2.22 24.80 8.43
C ASN A 67 3.48 24.20 9.06
N VAL A 68 4.34 23.56 8.26
CA VAL A 68 5.54 22.87 8.71
C VAL A 68 6.76 23.71 8.31
N GLY A 69 7.31 24.46 9.27
CA GLY A 69 8.49 25.31 9.03
C GLY A 69 8.29 26.40 7.97
N GLY A 70 7.04 26.83 7.74
CA GLY A 70 6.67 27.82 6.73
C GLY A 70 6.02 27.22 5.47
N LEU A 71 6.10 25.90 5.25
CA LEU A 71 5.47 25.21 4.13
C LEU A 71 4.06 24.74 4.50
N ARG A 72 3.06 25.07 3.68
CA ARG A 72 1.66 24.73 3.93
C ARG A 72 1.27 23.43 3.21
N PHE A 73 0.76 22.48 3.98
CA PHE A 73 0.28 21.21 3.50
C PHE A 73 -1.17 21.01 3.88
N THR A 74 -2.01 20.66 2.91
CA THR A 74 -3.43 20.41 3.15
C THR A 74 -3.72 18.93 2.94
N THR A 75 -4.39 18.30 3.90
CA THR A 75 -4.74 16.88 3.89
C THR A 75 -6.04 16.63 4.67
N SER A 76 -6.55 15.41 4.76
CA SER A 76 -7.68 15.07 5.63
C SER A 76 -7.21 14.63 7.03
N LEU A 77 -8.07 14.81 8.04
CA LEU A 77 -7.83 14.24 9.37
C LEU A 77 -7.72 12.71 9.34
N SER A 78 -8.47 12.05 8.44
CA SER A 78 -8.37 10.60 8.22
C SER A 78 -6.95 10.17 7.83
N THR A 79 -6.28 10.88 6.91
CA THR A 79 -4.88 10.60 6.56
C THR A 79 -3.96 10.71 7.78
N LEU A 80 -4.12 11.75 8.62
CA LEU A 80 -3.26 11.94 9.79
C LEU A 80 -3.49 10.88 10.86
N ARG A 81 -4.70 10.32 10.96
CA ARG A 81 -5.06 9.23 11.89
C ARG A 81 -4.59 7.85 11.44
N ASN A 82 -4.24 7.66 10.17
CA ASN A 82 -3.63 6.41 9.68
C ASN A 82 -2.25 6.15 10.32
N ALA A 83 -1.65 7.17 10.93
CA ALA A 83 -0.40 7.03 11.64
C ALA A 83 -0.56 6.07 12.85
N PRO A 84 0.29 5.04 13.00
CA PRO A 84 0.19 4.12 14.14
C PRO A 84 0.46 4.87 15.45
N SER A 85 -0.32 4.53 16.49
CA SER A 85 -0.12 5.09 17.84
C SER A 85 1.05 4.38 18.55
N PRO A 86 1.94 5.08 19.28
CA PRO A 86 1.95 6.53 19.53
C PRO A 86 2.73 7.31 18.45
N CYS A 87 2.10 8.34 17.88
CA CYS A 87 2.74 9.27 16.95
C CYS A 87 2.26 10.71 17.21
N LEU A 88 2.97 11.70 16.66
CA LEU A 88 2.67 13.13 16.86
C LEU A 88 1.26 13.48 16.39
N PHE A 89 0.83 12.97 15.24
CA PHE A 89 -0.48 13.26 14.66
C PHE A 89 -1.61 12.76 15.56
N ASN A 90 -1.46 11.55 16.11
CA ASN A 90 -2.45 10.99 17.03
C ASN A 90 -2.49 11.79 18.34
N ALA A 91 -1.37 12.33 18.82
CA ALA A 91 -1.36 13.21 19.98
C ALA A 91 -2.08 14.54 19.68
N MET A 92 -1.71 15.21 18.59
CA MET A 92 -2.27 16.50 18.15
C MET A 92 -3.80 16.41 17.97
N PHE A 93 -4.29 15.38 17.28
CA PHE A 93 -5.70 15.23 16.94
C PHE A 93 -6.48 14.30 17.88
N SER A 94 -5.93 13.96 19.05
CA SER A 94 -6.65 13.16 20.07
C SER A 94 -7.76 13.92 20.80
N GLY A 95 -7.91 15.22 20.57
CA GLY A 95 -8.83 16.10 21.31
C GLY A 95 -8.42 16.39 22.76
N ARG A 96 -7.31 15.78 23.25
CA ARG A 96 -6.79 15.96 24.61
C ARG A 96 -5.93 17.21 24.78
N HIS A 97 -5.52 17.84 23.68
CA HIS A 97 -4.67 19.02 23.68
C HIS A 97 -5.34 20.16 22.91
N LYS A 98 -5.34 21.37 23.48
CA LYS A 98 -5.76 22.57 22.75
C LYS A 98 -4.67 22.94 21.75
N LEU A 99 -4.88 22.58 20.49
CA LEU A 99 -4.06 23.07 19.40
C LEU A 99 -4.49 24.49 19.03
N THR A 100 -3.53 25.39 18.87
CA THR A 100 -3.78 26.77 18.47
C THR A 100 -3.52 26.88 16.97
N LYS A 101 -4.49 27.44 16.22
CA LYS A 101 -4.33 27.73 14.79
C LYS A 101 -3.70 29.12 14.62
N ASP A 102 -2.91 29.30 13.57
CA ASP A 102 -2.43 30.63 13.17
C ASP A 102 -3.57 31.49 12.58
N GLU A 103 -3.27 32.75 12.25
CA GLU A 103 -4.21 33.69 11.64
C GLU A 103 -4.77 33.20 10.29
N ALA A 104 -4.08 32.27 9.64
CA ALA A 104 -4.48 31.63 8.39
C ALA A 104 -5.23 30.30 8.61
N GLY A 105 -5.54 29.93 9.86
CA GLY A 105 -6.28 28.73 10.20
C GLY A 105 -5.45 27.43 10.14
N CYS A 106 -4.13 27.52 10.03
CA CYS A 106 -3.22 26.38 9.93
C CYS A 106 -2.69 25.95 11.30
N TYR A 107 -2.47 24.64 11.49
CA TYR A 107 -1.73 24.15 12.65
C TYR A 107 -0.23 24.22 12.40
N PHE A 108 0.51 24.92 13.26
CA PHE A 108 1.95 25.10 13.10
C PHE A 108 2.76 23.94 13.69
N ILE A 109 3.75 23.46 12.94
CA ILE A 109 4.76 22.48 13.34
C ILE A 109 6.14 23.11 13.11
N ASP A 110 6.91 23.22 14.19
CA ASP A 110 8.25 23.81 14.18
C ASP A 110 9.31 22.81 13.68
N ARG A 111 9.21 22.44 12.40
CA ARG A 111 10.09 21.48 11.70
C ARG A 111 10.32 21.87 10.24
N ASP A 112 11.38 21.33 9.63
CA ASP A 112 11.60 21.50 8.18
C ASP A 112 10.53 20.74 7.38
N GLY A 113 9.78 21.45 6.56
CA GLY A 113 8.72 20.87 5.73
C GLY A 113 9.22 20.14 4.47
N ARG A 114 10.52 20.16 4.17
CA ARG A 114 11.09 19.61 2.91
C ARG A 114 10.65 18.16 2.62
N HIS A 115 10.63 17.31 3.64
CA HIS A 115 10.30 15.88 3.53
C HIS A 115 8.84 15.56 3.88
N PHE A 116 8.05 16.59 4.23
CA PHE A 116 6.71 16.38 4.77
C PHE A 116 5.71 15.85 3.72
N HIS A 117 5.97 16.12 2.44
CA HIS A 117 5.23 15.53 1.34
C HIS A 117 5.28 13.99 1.36
N ASP A 118 6.48 13.40 1.55
CA ASP A 118 6.65 11.94 1.58
C ASP A 118 6.04 11.31 2.82
N ILE A 119 6.08 12.04 3.95
CA ILE A 119 5.38 11.63 5.17
C ILE A 119 3.88 11.54 4.90
N LEU A 120 3.28 12.53 4.23
CA LEU A 120 1.86 12.49 3.88
C LEU A 120 1.53 11.36 2.92
N ASN A 121 2.37 11.11 1.91
CA ASN A 121 2.16 9.99 0.98
C ASN A 121 2.24 8.65 1.69
N TYR A 122 3.22 8.47 2.59
CA TYR A 122 3.29 7.27 3.44
C TYR A 122 2.02 7.08 4.28
N LEU A 123 1.47 8.15 4.86
CA LEU A 123 0.24 8.08 5.64
C LEU A 123 -1.03 7.78 4.80
N ARG A 124 -1.01 8.09 3.50
CA ARG A 124 -2.10 7.79 2.56
C ARG A 124 -2.04 6.34 2.09
N ASP A 125 -0.85 5.91 1.67
CA ASP A 125 -0.67 4.66 0.92
C ASP A 125 -0.22 3.49 1.82
N GLY A 126 0.29 3.78 3.01
CA GLY A 126 0.86 2.79 3.94
C GLY A 126 2.23 2.24 3.52
N ASN A 127 2.72 2.63 2.35
CA ASN A 127 3.98 2.17 1.76
C ASN A 127 4.92 3.35 1.48
N PHE A 128 6.23 3.09 1.59
CA PHE A 128 7.27 4.06 1.23
C PHE A 128 7.74 3.79 -0.19
N ASN A 129 7.62 4.78 -1.07
CA ASN A 129 8.19 4.77 -2.41
C ASN A 129 9.26 5.86 -2.49
N PHE A 130 10.49 5.51 -2.87
CA PHE A 130 11.58 6.49 -2.93
C PHE A 130 11.39 7.43 -4.14
N PRO A 131 11.25 8.75 -3.92
CA PRO A 131 10.95 9.69 -5.00
C PRO A 131 12.18 10.12 -5.81
N GLY A 132 13.39 9.73 -5.41
CA GLY A 132 14.65 10.25 -5.96
C GLY A 132 15.02 11.64 -5.43
N PRO A 133 16.26 12.12 -5.67
CA PRO A 133 16.76 13.41 -5.17
C PRO A 133 16.23 14.61 -5.97
N SER A 134 15.30 14.38 -6.90
CA SER A 134 14.87 15.31 -7.96
C SER A 134 13.37 15.58 -7.96
N LEU A 135 12.70 15.58 -6.80
CA LEU A 135 11.44 16.32 -6.71
C LEU A 135 11.79 17.82 -6.79
N PRO A 136 11.24 18.56 -7.78
CA PRO A 136 11.42 20.00 -7.84
C PRO A 136 10.86 20.67 -6.59
N ASP A 137 11.55 21.70 -6.14
CA ASP A 137 11.15 22.66 -5.11
C ASP A 137 9.62 22.89 -5.09
N PRO A 138 8.91 22.72 -3.95
CA PRO A 138 7.45 22.82 -3.84
C PRO A 138 6.82 24.19 -4.17
N ALA A 139 7.55 25.10 -4.81
CA ALA A 139 7.05 26.38 -5.28
C ALA A 139 5.98 26.30 -6.41
N HIS A 140 5.60 25.11 -6.89
CA HIS A 140 4.69 24.96 -8.06
C HIS A 140 3.52 23.98 -7.90
N HIS A 141 2.80 24.00 -6.78
CA HIS A 141 1.41 23.51 -6.76
C HIS A 141 0.43 24.66 -6.50
N HIS A 142 0.26 25.48 -7.55
CA HIS A 142 -0.90 26.33 -7.74
C HIS A 142 -2.07 25.46 -8.24
N HIS A 143 -3.19 25.50 -7.51
CA HIS A 143 -4.56 25.26 -7.97
C HIS A 143 -4.87 23.99 -8.78
N HIS A 144 -5.53 23.02 -8.15
CA HIS A 144 -6.55 22.20 -8.83
C HIS A 144 -7.91 22.45 -8.16
N HIS A 145 -8.62 23.47 -8.63
CA HIS A 145 -10.05 23.62 -8.39
C HIS A 145 -10.80 22.51 -9.14
N LEU A 146 -11.50 21.64 -8.43
CA LEU A 146 -12.65 20.92 -8.97
C LEU A 146 -13.89 21.76 -8.70
N HIS A 147 -14.30 22.52 -9.72
CA HIS A 147 -15.68 23.00 -9.82
C HIS A 147 -16.42 22.15 -10.86
N ALA A 148 -17.65 21.80 -10.46
CA ALA A 148 -18.81 21.51 -11.30
C ALA A 148 -19.02 20.06 -11.80
N ALA A 149 -19.98 19.40 -11.16
CA ALA A 149 -21.06 18.73 -11.87
C ALA A 149 -22.40 19.21 -11.31
N ALA A 150 -23.04 20.15 -12.01
CA ALA A 150 -24.48 20.40 -11.89
C ALA A 150 -25.03 20.96 -13.21
N ALA A 151 -25.70 20.06 -13.94
CA ALA A 151 -26.83 20.26 -14.83
C ALA A 151 -26.72 21.26 -16.00
N ALA A 152 -26.64 20.66 -17.19
CA ALA A 152 -27.04 21.26 -18.45
C ALA A 152 -28.56 21.49 -18.51
N ALA A 153 -28.98 22.67 -18.95
CA ALA A 153 -30.23 22.85 -19.71
C ALA A 153 -30.21 24.16 -20.51
N ALA A 154 -30.15 23.98 -21.83
CA ALA A 154 -30.85 24.75 -22.88
C ALA A 154 -30.51 26.23 -23.15
N GLY A 155 -30.33 26.51 -24.45
CA GLY A 155 -30.75 27.78 -25.05
C GLY A 155 -29.64 28.51 -25.79
N GLY A 156 -29.57 28.32 -27.11
CA GLY A 156 -28.57 28.93 -27.98
C GLY A 156 -28.76 30.42 -28.27
N GLY A 157 -27.81 30.98 -29.02
CA GLY A 157 -27.99 32.26 -29.71
C GLY A 157 -26.71 33.04 -30.01
N VAL A 158 -26.32 32.99 -31.29
CA VAL A 158 -25.79 34.10 -32.13
C VAL A 158 -24.45 34.79 -31.75
N GLY A 159 -23.49 34.80 -32.70
CA GLY A 159 -22.30 35.70 -32.69
C GLY A 159 -22.64 37.14 -33.16
N PRO A 160 -21.70 37.94 -33.74
CA PRO A 160 -20.25 37.79 -33.90
C PRO A 160 -19.43 39.09 -33.57
N GLY A 161 -18.11 39.03 -33.72
CA GLY A 161 -17.18 40.18 -33.84
C GLY A 161 -15.76 39.75 -33.47
N GLY A 162 -14.79 39.65 -34.38
CA GLY A 162 -14.01 40.77 -34.96
C GLY A 162 -13.18 41.40 -33.84
N TYR A 163 -11.84 41.50 -33.82
CA TYR A 163 -10.88 42.01 -34.80
C TYR A 163 -9.49 41.47 -34.39
N GLY A 164 -8.62 41.04 -35.29
CA GLY A 164 -7.57 41.92 -35.80
C GLY A 164 -6.16 41.41 -35.44
N ALA A 165 -5.54 40.66 -36.37
CA ALA A 165 -4.08 40.63 -36.56
C ALA A 165 -3.63 41.99 -37.18
N PRO A 166 -2.33 42.30 -37.47
CA PRO A 166 -1.20 41.39 -37.64
C PRO A 166 0.21 41.93 -37.30
N GLY A 167 1.22 41.09 -37.56
CA GLY A 167 2.55 41.48 -38.05
C GLY A 167 3.65 41.55 -36.98
N ALA A 168 4.92 41.27 -37.26
CA ALA A 168 5.61 40.78 -38.46
C ALA A 168 7.08 40.53 -38.06
N ALA A 169 7.78 39.68 -38.84
CA ALA A 169 9.22 39.67 -39.15
C ALA A 169 10.24 39.70 -37.97
N GLY A 170 11.36 38.99 -37.98
CA GLY A 170 12.17 38.33 -39.00
C GLY A 170 13.60 38.21 -38.42
N GLY A 171 14.52 37.54 -39.12
CA GLY A 171 15.95 37.61 -38.77
C GLY A 171 16.72 36.32 -38.96
N LEU A 172 17.30 36.17 -40.16
CA LEU A 172 18.31 35.18 -40.53
C LEU A 172 19.73 35.66 -40.17
N GLY A 173 20.68 34.72 -40.11
CA GLY A 173 22.14 34.95 -40.25
C GLY A 173 22.95 34.06 -39.30
N ALA A 174 23.68 32.99 -39.66
CA ALA A 174 24.63 32.66 -40.74
C ALA A 174 26.12 32.73 -40.32
N ALA A 175 26.79 31.56 -40.45
CA ALA A 175 28.14 31.30 -40.97
C ALA A 175 29.42 31.36 -40.09
N GLY A 176 30.30 30.35 -40.34
CA GLY A 176 31.77 30.34 -40.16
C GLY A 176 32.32 29.06 -39.50
N TYR A 177 32.64 27.94 -40.18
CA TYR A 177 33.77 27.52 -41.05
C TYR A 177 35.17 27.30 -40.41
N GLY A 178 35.73 26.09 -40.65
CA GLY A 178 37.16 25.68 -40.66
C GLY A 178 37.64 24.95 -39.38
N GLY A 179 38.10 23.68 -39.33
CA GLY A 179 39.02 22.89 -40.18
C GLY A 179 40.47 23.03 -39.63
N GLY A 180 41.32 22.03 -39.36
CA GLY A 180 41.41 20.57 -39.45
C GLY A 180 42.86 20.13 -39.07
N GLY A 181 43.10 18.84 -38.79
CA GLY A 181 44.42 18.19 -38.61
C GLY A 181 44.99 18.26 -37.17
N GLY A 182 45.59 17.25 -36.53
CA GLY A 182 46.18 15.97 -36.95
C GLY A 182 47.48 15.79 -36.14
N GLY A 183 47.62 14.72 -35.33
CA GLY A 183 48.86 14.42 -34.59
C GLY A 183 48.64 13.56 -33.35
N GLY A 184 49.24 12.36 -33.33
CA GLY A 184 48.97 11.31 -32.34
C GLY A 184 49.76 11.39 -31.03
N GLY A 185 49.61 10.32 -30.24
CA GLY A 185 50.52 9.92 -29.18
C GLY A 185 50.18 10.44 -27.79
N HIS A 186 49.31 9.72 -27.07
CA HIS A 186 49.47 9.26 -25.69
C HIS A 186 48.10 8.83 -25.16
N VAL A 187 47.95 7.55 -24.88
CA VAL A 187 46.83 7.02 -24.10
C VAL A 187 47.15 7.32 -22.63
N PRO A 188 46.38 8.15 -21.90
CA PRO A 188 46.43 8.14 -20.46
C PRO A 188 45.46 7.06 -19.97
N LEU A 189 46.03 5.92 -19.57
CA LEU A 189 45.42 5.03 -18.57
C LEU A 189 45.33 5.81 -17.25
N SER A 190 44.24 6.52 -17.03
CA SER A 190 43.86 6.99 -15.68
C SER A 190 42.41 7.46 -15.66
N GLY A 191 41.57 6.73 -14.93
CA GLY A 191 40.24 7.19 -14.56
C GLY A 191 39.11 6.32 -15.06
N PHE A 192 39.13 5.02 -14.73
CA PHE A 192 37.89 4.28 -14.51
C PHE A 192 37.10 5.04 -13.43
N ALA A 193 36.27 6.00 -13.84
CA ALA A 193 35.24 6.57 -13.00
C ALA A 193 34.20 5.48 -12.80
N GLY A 194 34.11 5.00 -11.55
CA GLY A 194 33.37 3.81 -11.19
C GLY A 194 31.93 3.80 -11.68
N HIS A 195 31.59 2.76 -12.42
CA HIS A 195 30.24 2.20 -12.38
C HIS A 195 30.02 1.61 -10.97
N GLY A 196 29.55 2.44 -10.03
CA GLY A 196 28.80 1.94 -8.86
C GLY A 196 27.36 1.74 -9.32
N THR A 197 26.66 0.61 -9.17
CA THR A 197 26.40 -0.19 -7.96
C THR A 197 26.05 0.71 -6.77
N GLY A 198 24.76 0.91 -6.51
CA GLY A 198 24.27 1.56 -5.29
C GLY A 198 23.90 3.06 -5.39
N LEU A 199 23.05 3.47 -4.44
CA LEU A 199 22.58 4.83 -4.19
C LEU A 199 23.70 5.88 -4.30
N GLY A 200 23.42 6.99 -4.98
CA GLY A 200 24.31 8.14 -4.98
C GLY A 200 24.38 8.80 -3.60
N ALA A 201 25.43 9.59 -3.35
CA ALA A 201 25.59 10.31 -2.08
C ALA A 201 24.41 11.25 -1.75
N ALA A 202 23.74 11.79 -2.78
CA ALA A 202 22.53 12.60 -2.64
C ALA A 202 21.33 11.79 -2.14
N ASP A 203 21.19 10.54 -2.60
CA ASP A 203 20.11 9.64 -2.21
C ASP A 203 20.25 9.20 -0.76
N VAL A 204 21.48 8.84 -0.36
CA VAL A 204 21.79 8.46 1.02
C VAL A 204 21.52 9.62 1.97
N LYS A 205 21.93 10.83 1.58
CA LYS A 205 21.64 12.05 2.36
C LYS A 205 20.13 12.27 2.50
N TYR A 206 19.37 12.17 1.42
CA TYR A 206 17.91 12.34 1.43
C TYR A 206 17.22 11.36 2.39
N LEU A 207 17.57 10.07 2.30
CA LEU A 207 16.99 9.02 3.14
C LEU A 207 17.31 9.22 4.62
N LEU A 208 18.52 9.66 4.95
CA LEU A 208 18.90 9.98 6.33
C LEU A 208 18.10 11.16 6.87
N GLU A 209 17.89 12.21 6.07
CA GLU A 209 17.07 13.36 6.44
C GLU A 209 15.60 12.96 6.62
N LEU A 210 15.01 12.22 5.67
CA LEU A 210 13.64 11.72 5.77
C LEU A 210 13.46 10.77 6.97
N ARG A 211 14.43 9.89 7.24
CA ARG A 211 14.41 9.00 8.41
C ARG A 211 14.40 9.77 9.71
N ALA A 212 15.18 10.85 9.80
CA ALA A 212 15.21 11.74 10.96
C ALA A 212 13.84 12.42 11.18
N GLU A 213 13.19 12.87 10.11
CA GLU A 213 11.83 13.41 10.21
C GLU A 213 10.83 12.33 10.62
N ALA A 214 10.85 11.13 10.01
CA ALA A 214 9.98 10.02 10.37
C ALA A 214 10.08 9.68 11.88
N ASN A 215 11.30 9.72 12.43
CA ASN A 215 11.54 9.54 13.85
C ASN A 215 10.90 10.65 14.70
N TYR A 216 11.01 11.92 14.29
CA TYR A 216 10.37 13.04 15.00
C TYR A 216 8.86 12.88 15.08
N TYR A 217 8.21 12.44 13.99
CA TYR A 217 6.76 12.21 13.97
C TYR A 217 6.33 10.91 14.67
N GLY A 218 7.27 10.04 15.07
CA GLY A 218 6.99 8.75 15.69
C GLY A 218 6.54 7.67 14.68
N LEU A 219 6.92 7.79 13.41
CA LEU A 219 6.51 6.88 12.33
C LEU A 219 7.48 5.69 12.20
N THR A 220 7.45 4.78 13.16
CA THR A 220 8.35 3.61 13.21
C THR A 220 8.25 2.71 11.97
N GLY A 221 7.05 2.56 11.39
CA GLY A 221 6.84 1.81 10.14
C GLY A 221 7.54 2.44 8.93
N LEU A 222 7.53 3.77 8.83
CA LEU A 222 8.26 4.51 7.79
C LEU A 222 9.76 4.43 8.02
N MET A 223 10.23 4.58 9.26
CA MET A 223 11.65 4.39 9.59
C MET A 223 12.13 3.01 9.18
N ALA A 224 11.38 1.95 9.51
CA ALA A 224 11.71 0.59 9.12
C ALA A 224 11.67 0.40 7.60
N ALA A 225 10.79 1.10 6.88
CA ALA A 225 10.76 1.06 5.42
C ALA A 225 11.96 1.78 4.78
N ILE A 226 12.39 2.91 5.35
CA ILE A 226 13.59 3.65 4.90
C ILE A 226 14.86 2.90 5.24
N ASP A 227 14.94 2.26 6.41
CA ASP A 227 16.07 1.40 6.83
C ASP A 227 16.20 0.18 5.93
N ARG A 228 15.11 -0.22 5.29
CA ARG A 228 15.08 -1.23 4.22
C ARG A 228 15.35 -0.65 2.83
N TYR A 229 15.74 0.61 2.67
CA TYR A 229 16.06 1.24 1.38
C TYR A 229 17.57 1.56 1.30
N PRO A 230 18.32 1.17 0.24
CA PRO A 230 17.88 0.70 -1.08
C PRO A 230 17.45 -0.76 -1.12
N HIS A 231 17.37 -1.40 0.04
CA HIS A 231 17.20 -2.84 0.22
C HIS A 231 15.78 -3.41 -0.01
N GLY A 232 14.95 -2.73 -0.80
CA GLY A 232 13.54 -3.10 -0.97
C GLY A 232 13.38 -4.44 -1.69
N LEU A 233 12.70 -5.38 -1.03
CA LEU A 233 12.26 -6.63 -1.64
C LEU A 233 11.19 -6.32 -2.70
N THR A 234 11.53 -6.55 -3.95
CA THR A 234 10.61 -6.52 -5.09
C THR A 234 10.09 -7.91 -5.33
N ARG A 235 8.76 -8.06 -5.31
CA ARG A 235 8.10 -9.31 -5.65
C ARG A 235 7.86 -9.37 -7.15
N VAL A 236 8.40 -10.40 -7.77
CA VAL A 236 8.15 -10.79 -9.17
C VAL A 236 7.10 -11.89 -9.12
N ALA A 237 5.82 -11.54 -9.26
CA ALA A 237 4.75 -12.52 -9.30
C ALA A 237 4.47 -12.89 -10.75
N ARG A 238 4.78 -14.14 -11.14
CA ARG A 238 4.52 -14.64 -12.49
C ARG A 238 3.14 -15.30 -12.60
N ALA A 239 2.54 -15.68 -11.48
CA ALA A 239 1.16 -16.19 -11.42
C ALA A 239 0.24 -15.17 -10.75
N ALA A 240 -0.97 -14.96 -11.31
CA ALA A 240 -1.96 -14.05 -10.74
C ALA A 240 -2.65 -14.63 -9.50
N ALA A 241 -2.87 -15.95 -9.50
CA ALA A 241 -3.45 -16.72 -8.40
C ALA A 241 -2.91 -18.15 -8.42
N LEU A 242 -3.11 -18.87 -7.32
CA LEU A 242 -2.85 -20.31 -7.25
C LEU A 242 -4.15 -21.08 -7.49
N ASN A 243 -4.04 -22.18 -8.20
CA ASN A 243 -5.09 -23.18 -8.29
C ASN A 243 -5.01 -24.07 -7.03
N VAL A 244 -5.95 -23.84 -6.11
CA VAL A 244 -6.08 -24.59 -4.85
C VAL A 244 -6.98 -25.82 -4.97
N GLU A 245 -7.63 -26.01 -6.11
CA GLU A 245 -8.49 -27.16 -6.37
C GLU A 245 -7.72 -28.31 -7.05
N ASP A 246 -6.63 -27.99 -7.74
CA ASP A 246 -5.74 -28.97 -8.36
C ASP A 246 -4.62 -29.40 -7.39
N SER A 247 -4.17 -30.64 -7.56
CA SER A 247 -3.12 -31.26 -6.76
C SER A 247 -1.85 -31.41 -7.57
N TRP A 248 -0.74 -30.86 -7.04
CA TRP A 248 0.60 -31.02 -7.59
C TRP A 248 1.39 -32.04 -6.77
N MET A 249 1.76 -33.13 -7.43
CA MET A 249 2.46 -34.27 -6.85
C MET A 249 3.98 -34.15 -7.07
N TYR A 250 4.76 -34.91 -6.29
CA TYR A 250 6.22 -34.85 -6.28
C TYR A 250 6.83 -36.25 -6.44
N GLU A 251 6.63 -36.84 -7.63
CA GLU A 251 7.07 -38.21 -7.93
C GLU A 251 8.20 -38.26 -8.97
N ASP A 252 8.27 -37.27 -9.87
CA ASP A 252 9.08 -37.33 -11.10
C ASP A 252 10.37 -36.51 -11.05
N GLY A 253 10.73 -35.97 -9.87
CA GLY A 253 12.00 -35.29 -9.63
C GLY A 253 11.82 -33.85 -9.16
N GLN A 254 12.68 -32.96 -9.64
CA GLN A 254 12.68 -31.55 -9.26
C GLN A 254 11.68 -30.74 -10.11
N ASP A 255 11.07 -29.75 -9.45
CA ASP A 255 10.43 -28.64 -10.16
C ASP A 255 11.49 -27.59 -10.50
N GLU A 256 11.53 -27.18 -11.76
CA GLU A 256 12.59 -26.31 -12.30
C GLU A 256 12.02 -25.18 -13.15
N ILE A 257 12.65 -24.01 -13.04
CA ILE A 257 12.41 -22.88 -13.95
C ILE A 257 13.73 -22.25 -14.38
N VAL A 258 13.78 -21.84 -15.65
CA VAL A 258 14.89 -21.07 -16.21
C VAL A 258 14.46 -19.62 -16.41
N PHE A 259 15.27 -18.66 -15.98
CA PHE A 259 14.96 -17.25 -16.10
C PHE A 259 16.19 -16.37 -16.33
N SER A 260 15.96 -15.17 -16.82
CA SER A 260 16.96 -14.12 -16.97
C SER A 260 16.41 -12.75 -16.57
N VAL A 261 17.33 -11.80 -16.33
CA VAL A 261 17.02 -10.44 -15.90
C VAL A 261 17.62 -9.42 -16.87
N ASP A 262 16.93 -8.31 -17.11
CA ASP A 262 17.43 -7.22 -17.98
C ASP A 262 18.37 -6.25 -17.26
N LYS A 263 18.40 -6.29 -15.92
CA LYS A 263 19.21 -5.45 -15.04
C LYS A 263 19.85 -6.27 -13.94
N ALA A 264 20.96 -5.77 -13.40
CA ALA A 264 21.61 -6.40 -12.27
C ALA A 264 20.69 -6.35 -11.03
N VAL A 265 20.45 -7.51 -10.42
CA VAL A 265 19.60 -7.64 -9.23
C VAL A 265 20.22 -8.64 -8.25
N ALA A 266 19.86 -8.56 -6.98
CA ALA A 266 20.11 -9.61 -6.01
C ALA A 266 18.84 -10.45 -5.85
N LEU A 267 18.92 -11.75 -6.10
CA LEU A 267 17.88 -12.70 -5.71
C LEU A 267 17.97 -12.94 -4.19
N LEU A 268 16.88 -12.71 -3.49
CA LEU A 268 16.76 -12.85 -2.04
C LEU A 268 16.12 -14.19 -1.66
N GLY A 269 15.24 -14.72 -2.50
CA GLY A 269 14.45 -15.91 -2.22
C GLY A 269 13.41 -16.18 -3.30
N VAL A 270 12.63 -17.23 -3.08
CA VAL A 270 11.56 -17.68 -3.95
C VAL A 270 10.27 -17.91 -3.18
N GLY A 271 9.14 -17.79 -3.87
CA GLY A 271 7.85 -18.29 -3.42
C GLY A 271 7.56 -19.62 -4.10
N LEU A 272 7.10 -20.60 -3.32
CA LEU A 272 6.64 -21.92 -3.80
C LEU A 272 5.16 -22.09 -3.48
N CYS A 273 4.47 -23.00 -4.17
CA CYS A 273 3.05 -23.24 -3.90
C CYS A 273 2.87 -23.96 -2.55
N GLY A 274 1.88 -23.51 -1.78
CA GLY A 274 1.57 -24.04 -0.46
C GLY A 274 0.90 -25.41 -0.48
N THR A 275 0.79 -26.00 0.70
CA THR A 275 0.18 -27.32 0.91
C THR A 275 -0.83 -27.26 2.06
N GLU A 276 -1.79 -28.18 2.07
CA GLU A 276 -2.65 -28.45 3.22
C GLU A 276 -1.98 -29.38 4.25
N GLY A 277 -0.87 -30.03 3.88
CA GLY A 277 -0.09 -30.92 4.72
C GLY A 277 1.24 -30.32 5.17
N GLY A 278 2.33 -31.04 4.89
CA GLY A 278 3.69 -30.62 5.18
C GLY A 278 4.65 -31.00 4.05
N LEU A 279 5.63 -30.13 3.82
CA LEU A 279 6.62 -30.21 2.75
C LEU A 279 8.02 -29.99 3.30
N THR A 280 9.01 -30.62 2.68
CA THR A 280 10.41 -30.26 2.82
C THR A 280 10.95 -29.95 1.43
N VAL A 281 11.59 -28.80 1.31
CA VAL A 281 12.13 -28.30 0.05
C VAL A 281 13.63 -28.21 0.18
N GLU A 282 14.35 -28.78 -0.79
CA GLU A 282 15.76 -28.54 -1.05
C GLU A 282 15.85 -27.70 -2.34
N LEU A 283 16.33 -26.47 -2.24
CA LEU A 283 16.42 -25.51 -3.35
C LEU A 283 17.89 -25.30 -3.74
N GLU A 284 18.16 -25.38 -5.03
CA GLU A 284 19.44 -25.05 -5.63
C GLU A 284 19.27 -24.00 -6.74
N LEU A 285 20.26 -23.12 -6.86
CA LEU A 285 20.31 -22.08 -7.87
C LEU A 285 21.58 -22.23 -8.69
N TYR A 286 21.44 -22.30 -10.01
CA TYR A 286 22.52 -22.47 -10.97
C TYR A 286 22.60 -21.28 -11.93
N GLU A 287 23.81 -20.94 -12.37
CA GLU A 287 24.04 -20.28 -13.66
C GLU A 287 24.12 -21.37 -14.73
N VAL A 288 23.38 -21.21 -15.83
CA VAL A 288 23.28 -22.21 -16.92
C VAL A 288 23.68 -21.63 -18.26
N ASP A 289 24.08 -22.49 -19.21
CA ASP A 289 24.44 -22.10 -20.57
C ASP A 289 23.20 -21.62 -21.35
N ALA A 290 23.34 -20.52 -22.10
CA ALA A 290 22.23 -19.92 -22.85
C ALA A 290 21.78 -20.74 -24.06
N GLU A 291 22.64 -21.61 -24.58
CA GLU A 291 22.34 -22.49 -25.71
C GLU A 291 21.89 -23.88 -25.27
N ASP A 292 22.18 -24.26 -24.02
CA ASP A 292 21.85 -25.55 -23.43
C ASP A 292 21.63 -25.42 -21.91
N PHE A 293 20.38 -25.23 -21.49
CA PHE A 293 20.03 -25.05 -20.08
C PHE A 293 20.34 -26.28 -19.21
N SER A 294 20.53 -27.47 -19.80
CA SER A 294 20.97 -28.66 -19.06
C SER A 294 22.42 -28.58 -18.59
N ARG A 295 23.21 -27.66 -19.18
CA ARG A 295 24.60 -27.45 -18.84
C ARG A 295 24.74 -26.38 -17.75
N GLU A 296 24.95 -26.85 -16.54
CA GLU A 296 25.32 -26.01 -15.41
C GLU A 296 26.72 -25.40 -15.59
N LEU A 297 26.81 -24.08 -15.46
CA LEU A 297 28.06 -23.32 -15.49
C LEU A 297 28.61 -23.11 -14.07
N ALA A 298 27.74 -22.86 -13.10
CA ALA A 298 28.10 -22.70 -11.69
C ALA A 298 26.91 -22.90 -10.75
N THR A 299 27.14 -23.52 -9.59
CA THR A 299 26.19 -23.49 -8.46
C THR A 299 26.37 -22.20 -7.67
N LEU A 300 25.30 -21.43 -7.50
CA LEU A 300 25.33 -20.10 -6.88
C LEU A 300 24.82 -20.10 -5.44
N SER A 301 23.84 -20.94 -5.12
CA SER A 301 23.28 -21.05 -3.77
C SER A 301 22.56 -22.39 -3.58
N SER A 302 22.52 -22.87 -2.34
CA SER A 302 21.73 -24.04 -1.93
C SER A 302 21.17 -23.80 -0.52
N CYS A 303 19.91 -24.15 -0.29
CA CYS A 303 19.26 -24.07 1.01
C CYS A 303 18.08 -25.03 1.10
N ALA A 304 17.74 -25.45 2.31
CA ALA A 304 16.61 -26.34 2.56
C ALA A 304 15.74 -25.85 3.71
N GLN A 305 14.43 -26.05 3.60
CA GLN A 305 13.47 -25.66 4.62
C GLN A 305 12.22 -26.55 4.58
N SER A 306 11.65 -26.81 5.74
CA SER A 306 10.36 -27.49 5.88
C SER A 306 9.23 -26.49 6.13
N PHE A 307 8.07 -26.78 5.57
CA PHE A 307 6.86 -25.96 5.62
C PHE A 307 5.64 -26.80 5.96
N THR A 308 4.60 -26.12 6.40
CA THR A 308 3.29 -26.67 6.74
C THR A 308 2.19 -25.75 6.20
N LYS A 309 0.93 -26.19 6.31
CA LYS A 309 -0.23 -25.33 6.05
C LYS A 309 -0.18 -23.95 6.75
N ALA A 310 0.45 -23.85 7.92
CA ALA A 310 0.52 -22.59 8.67
C ALA A 310 1.36 -21.50 7.97
N ASP A 311 2.21 -21.89 7.01
CA ASP A 311 3.10 -20.99 6.27
C ASP A 311 2.40 -20.27 5.10
N GLY A 312 1.13 -20.62 4.84
CA GLY A 312 0.25 -19.95 3.90
C GLY A 312 0.25 -20.56 2.50
N ALA A 313 -0.51 -19.93 1.60
CA ALA A 313 -0.71 -20.42 0.23
C ALA A 313 0.54 -20.26 -0.66
N VAL A 314 1.43 -19.31 -0.35
CA VAL A 314 2.73 -19.16 -1.00
C VAL A 314 3.82 -19.28 0.07
N LEU A 315 4.62 -20.33 -0.04
CA LEU A 315 5.71 -20.64 0.88
C LEU A 315 6.94 -19.80 0.54
N ARG A 316 7.36 -18.94 1.47
CA ARG A 316 8.53 -18.08 1.25
C ARG A 316 9.80 -18.80 1.71
N LEU A 317 10.63 -19.18 0.76
CA LEU A 317 11.94 -19.76 1.00
C LEU A 317 13.01 -18.71 0.67
N MET A 318 13.67 -18.21 1.71
CA MET A 318 14.72 -17.19 1.58
C MET A 318 16.09 -17.86 1.42
N LEU A 319 16.92 -17.33 0.52
CA LEU A 319 18.31 -17.76 0.39
C LEU A 319 19.09 -17.35 1.65
N THR A 320 20.13 -18.13 1.98
CA THR A 320 21.02 -17.80 3.10
C THR A 320 21.73 -16.47 2.89
N ASP A 321 22.20 -16.24 1.66
CA ASP A 321 22.81 -14.99 1.23
C ASP A 321 22.20 -14.54 -0.10
N PRO A 322 21.95 -13.23 -0.29
CA PRO A 322 21.49 -12.70 -1.57
C PRO A 322 22.46 -13.01 -2.72
N VAL A 323 21.96 -13.55 -3.82
CA VAL A 323 22.77 -13.91 -4.99
C VAL A 323 22.67 -12.82 -6.07
N ALA A 324 23.81 -12.29 -6.51
CA ALA A 324 23.85 -11.29 -7.57
C ALA A 324 23.62 -11.91 -8.95
N LEU A 325 22.49 -11.57 -9.57
CA LEU A 325 22.14 -11.90 -10.94
C LEU A 325 22.53 -10.75 -11.87
N GLN A 326 23.07 -11.09 -13.04
CA GLN A 326 23.60 -10.14 -14.01
C GLN A 326 22.79 -10.19 -15.32
N PRO A 327 22.66 -9.06 -16.03
CA PRO A 327 22.04 -9.06 -17.34
C PRO A 327 22.83 -9.88 -18.35
N GLY A 328 22.11 -10.54 -19.26
CA GLY A 328 22.70 -11.40 -20.30
C GLY A 328 23.14 -12.79 -19.82
N LYS A 329 22.83 -13.16 -18.57
CA LYS A 329 23.02 -14.51 -18.02
C LYS A 329 21.68 -15.21 -17.80
N PHE A 330 21.74 -16.54 -17.70
CA PHE A 330 20.59 -17.41 -17.51
C PHE A 330 20.77 -18.22 -16.23
N TYR A 331 19.68 -18.38 -15.50
CA TYR A 331 19.68 -18.98 -14.18
C TYR A 331 18.60 -20.04 -14.08
N MET A 332 18.92 -21.14 -13.41
CA MET A 332 17.96 -22.22 -13.13
C MET A 332 17.74 -22.32 -11.63
N LEU A 333 16.48 -22.26 -11.21
CA LEU A 333 16.06 -22.66 -9.87
C LEU A 333 15.58 -24.11 -9.96
N SER A 334 16.13 -24.98 -9.11
CA SER A 334 15.74 -26.39 -9.02
C SER A 334 15.32 -26.71 -7.59
N ALA A 335 14.05 -27.08 -7.42
CA ALA A 335 13.47 -27.41 -6.13
C ALA A 335 13.14 -28.90 -6.08
N LEU A 336 13.85 -29.65 -5.24
CA LEU A 336 13.46 -30.99 -4.85
C LEU A 336 12.49 -30.90 -3.67
N ILE A 337 11.21 -31.15 -3.94
CA ILE A 337 10.14 -31.04 -2.96
C ILE A 337 9.70 -32.45 -2.54
N LYS A 338 9.61 -32.69 -1.23
CA LYS A 338 9.17 -33.96 -0.65
C LYS A 338 8.09 -33.73 0.40
N GLY A 339 7.01 -34.51 0.34
CA GLY A 339 5.97 -34.47 1.37
C GLY A 339 4.58 -34.64 0.77
N ALA A 340 3.61 -33.93 1.35
CA ALA A 340 2.23 -33.90 0.85
C ALA A 340 2.14 -33.21 -0.51
N GLU A 341 1.04 -33.43 -1.24
CA GLU A 341 0.71 -32.65 -2.43
C GLU A 341 0.55 -31.15 -2.11
N SER A 342 0.78 -30.32 -3.12
CA SER A 342 0.62 -28.86 -3.02
C SER A 342 -0.42 -28.34 -4.00
N PHE A 343 -0.76 -27.06 -3.86
CA PHE A 343 -1.42 -26.30 -4.91
C PHE A 343 -0.47 -26.13 -6.11
N CYS A 344 -0.96 -25.64 -7.25
CA CYS A 344 -0.10 -25.22 -8.34
C CYS A 344 -0.43 -23.79 -8.79
N CYS A 345 0.51 -23.17 -9.51
CA CYS A 345 0.22 -21.97 -10.28
C CYS A 345 -0.18 -22.34 -11.70
N GLU A 346 -1.04 -21.52 -12.31
CA GLU A 346 -1.51 -21.64 -13.69
C GLU A 346 -1.56 -20.25 -14.33
N GLU A 347 -1.68 -20.22 -15.66
CA GLU A 347 -1.68 -18.99 -16.46
C GLU A 347 -0.46 -18.10 -16.16
N CYS A 348 0.69 -18.74 -15.92
CA CYS A 348 1.93 -18.04 -15.59
C CYS A 348 2.42 -17.16 -16.75
N LEU A 349 2.99 -16.02 -16.39
CA LEU A 349 3.58 -15.05 -17.30
C LEU A 349 5.02 -15.42 -17.64
N ASP A 350 5.32 -15.50 -18.93
CA ASP A 350 6.68 -15.71 -19.46
C ASP A 350 7.58 -14.47 -19.24
N THR A 351 6.99 -13.30 -18.99
CA THR A 351 7.73 -12.07 -18.69
C THR A 351 6.99 -11.23 -17.68
N VAL A 352 7.71 -10.80 -16.64
CA VAL A 352 7.19 -9.94 -15.56
C VAL A 352 8.03 -8.68 -15.51
N ILE A 353 7.38 -7.51 -15.62
CA ILE A 353 8.02 -6.21 -15.47
C ILE A 353 7.58 -5.61 -14.13
N THR A 354 8.53 -5.44 -13.21
CA THR A 354 8.26 -4.88 -11.87
C THR A 354 9.47 -4.11 -11.36
N ALA A 355 9.21 -2.99 -10.66
CA ALA A 355 10.26 -2.08 -10.17
C ALA A 355 11.29 -1.66 -11.24
N GLY A 356 10.87 -1.59 -12.52
CA GLY A 356 11.73 -1.27 -13.65
C GLY A 356 12.73 -2.38 -14.04
N VAL A 357 12.57 -3.60 -13.52
CA VAL A 357 13.30 -4.80 -13.95
C VAL A 357 12.35 -5.68 -14.75
N THR A 358 12.85 -6.22 -15.85
CA THR A 358 12.20 -7.26 -16.64
C THR A 358 12.80 -8.60 -16.26
N VAL A 359 11.97 -9.53 -15.80
CA VAL A 359 12.32 -10.93 -15.58
C VAL A 359 11.64 -11.76 -16.65
N SER A 360 12.43 -12.48 -17.44
CA SER A 360 11.94 -13.35 -18.51
C SER A 360 12.16 -14.81 -18.13
N PHE A 361 11.11 -15.60 -18.18
CA PHE A 361 11.12 -17.05 -17.95
C PHE A 361 11.20 -17.75 -19.31
N HIS A 362 12.06 -18.77 -19.41
CA HIS A 362 12.36 -19.45 -20.67
C HIS A 362 11.77 -20.86 -20.66
N PRO A 363 11.32 -21.37 -21.82
CA PRO A 363 10.83 -22.74 -21.94
C PRO A 363 11.89 -23.76 -21.50
N TRP A 364 11.47 -24.69 -20.65
CA TRP A 364 12.31 -25.75 -20.10
C TRP A 364 11.47 -27.00 -19.81
N GLU A 365 12.04 -28.18 -20.07
CA GLU A 365 11.41 -29.46 -19.72
C GLU A 365 11.79 -29.83 -18.28
N SER A 366 11.09 -29.24 -17.30
CA SER A 366 11.29 -29.56 -15.89
C SER A 366 10.97 -31.04 -15.58
N PRO A 367 11.78 -31.73 -14.77
CA PRO A 367 11.57 -33.14 -14.42
C PRO A 367 10.17 -33.45 -13.84
N ASN A 368 9.68 -32.60 -12.92
CA ASN A 368 8.37 -32.77 -12.29
C ASN A 368 7.24 -32.00 -13.01
N GLY A 369 7.49 -31.49 -14.22
CA GLY A 369 6.47 -30.92 -15.09
C GLY A 369 6.14 -29.43 -14.89
N THR A 370 6.89 -28.70 -14.06
CA THR A 370 6.78 -27.24 -14.01
C THR A 370 7.17 -26.62 -15.35
N SER A 371 6.39 -25.66 -15.84
CA SER A 371 6.62 -25.00 -17.12
C SER A 371 6.49 -23.49 -17.03
N GLU A 372 6.70 -22.82 -18.15
CA GLU A 372 6.45 -21.39 -18.29
C GLU A 372 5.00 -21.01 -17.96
N HIS A 373 4.03 -21.93 -18.09
CA HIS A 373 2.60 -21.64 -17.92
C HIS A 373 1.97 -22.21 -16.65
N ARG A 374 2.56 -23.23 -16.00
CA ARG A 374 2.00 -23.82 -14.76
C ARG A 374 3.04 -24.53 -13.88
N GLY A 375 2.63 -24.95 -12.69
CA GLY A 375 3.41 -25.80 -11.78
C GLY A 375 3.83 -25.08 -10.50
N GLN A 376 5.14 -24.96 -10.26
CA GLN A 376 5.74 -24.28 -9.12
C GLN A 376 6.36 -22.91 -9.47
N PHE A 377 6.97 -22.28 -8.46
CA PHE A 377 7.59 -20.95 -8.52
C PHE A 377 6.64 -19.81 -8.97
N PRO A 378 5.55 -19.56 -8.23
CA PRO A 378 4.67 -18.42 -8.51
C PRO A 378 5.34 -17.06 -8.31
N GLU A 379 6.37 -16.97 -7.44
CA GLU A 379 7.00 -15.71 -7.07
C GLU A 379 8.53 -15.81 -6.97
N LEU A 380 9.23 -14.74 -7.35
CA LEU A 380 10.62 -14.48 -6.99
C LEU A 380 10.73 -13.22 -6.13
N TYR A 381 11.71 -13.18 -5.23
CA TYR A 381 11.98 -12.01 -4.39
C TYR A 381 13.35 -11.43 -4.76
N ILE A 382 13.36 -10.27 -5.40
CA ILE A 382 14.58 -9.64 -5.92
C ILE A 382 14.81 -8.26 -5.31
N ARG A 383 16.01 -7.72 -5.49
CA ARG A 383 16.36 -6.34 -5.17
C ARG A 383 17.26 -5.78 -6.28
N LEU A 384 16.98 -4.57 -6.76
CA LEU A 384 17.85 -3.90 -7.73
C LEU A 384 19.25 -3.61 -7.13
N LEU A 385 20.32 -3.82 -7.90
CA LEU A 385 21.72 -3.59 -7.48
C LEU A 385 22.32 -2.29 -8.02
#